data_AF-Q9FSU7-F1
#
_entry.id   AF-Q9FSU7-F1
#
_cell.length_a   1.000
_cell.length_b   1.000
_cell.length_c   1.000
_cell.angle_alpha   90.00
_cell.angle_beta   90.00
_cell.angle_gamma   90.00
#
_symmetry.space_group_name_H-M   'P 1'
#
loop_
_entity.id
_entity.type
_entity.pdbx_description
1 polymer ?
#
loop_
_entity_poly.entity_id
_entity_poly.type
_entity_poly.pdbx_seq_one_letter_code
_entity_poly.pdbx_strand_id
1 'polypeptide(L)' 'EILWSDPDDRCGWGISPRGAGYTFGQDIAAQFNHTNGLTLISRAHQLVMEGFNWCQDKNVVTVFSAPNYC' A
#
# COMPACT_ATOMS: atom_id res chain seq x y z
N GLU A 1 -2.93 -9.18 8.10
CA GLU A 1 -2.47 -9.58 6.76
C GLU A 1 -1.33 -8.67 6.30
N ILE A 2 -0.09 -9.18 6.32
CA ILE A 2 1.11 -8.38 6.04
C ILE A 2 1.59 -8.56 4.59
N LEU A 3 1.33 -9.73 4.00
CA LEU A 3 1.91 -10.12 2.71
C LEU A 3 1.04 -9.79 1.50
N TRP A 4 -0.28 -9.70 1.66
CA TRP A 4 -1.25 -9.67 0.54
C TRP A 4 -2.12 -8.42 0.44
N SER A 5 -2.02 -7.52 1.43
CA SER A 5 -2.85 -6.32 1.48
C SER A 5 -2.32 -5.22 0.57
N ASP A 6 -3.20 -4.41 -0.02
CA ASP A 6 -2.87 -3.35 -0.97
C ASP A 6 -3.46 -1.99 -0.57
N PRO A 7 -2.75 -0.86 -0.77
CA PRO A 7 -3.36 0.47 -0.68
C PRO A 7 -4.43 0.66 -1.78
N ASP A 8 -5.48 1.39 -1.43
CA ASP A 8 -6.62 1.71 -2.30
C ASP A 8 -7.03 3.17 -2.10
N ASP A 9 -7.65 3.76 -3.12
CA ASP A 9 -8.14 5.15 -3.09
C ASP A 9 -9.43 5.28 -2.27
N ARG A 10 -10.13 4.16 -2.06
CA ARG A 10 -11.32 4.10 -1.21
C ARG A 10 -10.94 4.24 0.26
N CYS A 11 -11.74 4.97 1.02
CA CYS A 11 -11.62 5.10 2.47
C CYS A 11 -11.96 3.77 3.19
N GLY A 12 -11.27 3.49 4.29
CA GLY A 12 -11.49 2.32 5.13
C GLY A 12 -10.87 1.03 4.59
N TRP A 13 -11.45 -0.11 4.97
CA TRP A 13 -11.02 -1.43 4.55
C TRP A 13 -11.91 -1.98 3.42
N GLY A 14 -11.32 -2.75 2.51
CA GLY A 14 -12.03 -3.51 1.48
C GLY A 14 -11.52 -4.94 1.36
N ILE A 15 -12.30 -5.83 0.74
CA ILE A 15 -11.85 -7.20 0.43
C ILE A 15 -10.88 -7.13 -0.75
N SER A 16 -9.72 -7.79 -0.64
CA SER A 16 -8.74 -7.82 -1.72
C SER A 16 -9.29 -8.59 -2.93
N PRO A 17 -9.18 -8.02 -4.16
CA PRO A 17 -9.53 -8.74 -5.38
C PRO A 17 -8.57 -9.92 -5.67
N ARG A 18 -7.48 -10.06 -4.91
CA ARG A 18 -6.50 -11.16 -5.06
C ARG A 18 -6.95 -12.47 -4.39
N GLY A 19 -8.07 -12.47 -3.66
CA GLY A 19 -8.58 -13.63 -2.93
C GLY A 19 -7.90 -13.90 -1.58
N ALA A 20 -6.89 -13.11 -1.23
CA ALA A 20 -6.26 -13.01 0.08
C ALA A 20 -5.83 -11.56 0.27
N GLY A 21 -5.84 -11.04 1.49
CA GLY A 21 -5.60 -9.62 1.71
C GLY A 21 -6.88 -8.81 1.95
N TYR A 22 -6.66 -7.58 2.42
CA TYR A 22 -7.59 -6.48 2.40
C TYR A 22 -6.99 -5.36 1.56
N THR A 23 -7.85 -4.52 0.99
CA THR A 23 -7.44 -3.18 0.59
C THR A 23 -7.59 -2.22 1.75
N PHE A 24 -6.76 -1.18 1.81
CA PHE A 24 -6.82 -0.17 2.87
C PHE A 24 -6.67 1.24 2.31
N GLY A 25 -7.51 2.15 2.81
CA GLY A 25 -7.53 3.56 2.45
C GLY A 25 -6.50 4.40 3.18
N GLN A 26 -6.43 5.67 2.77
CA GLN A 26 -5.54 6.67 3.36
C GLN A 26 -5.78 6.88 4.86
N ASP A 27 -7.03 6.86 5.30
CA ASP A 27 -7.41 6.98 6.71
C ASP A 27 -6.78 5.88 7.56
N ILE A 28 -6.77 4.65 7.06
CA ILE A 28 -6.17 3.51 7.73
C ILE A 28 -4.65 3.65 7.82
N ALA A 29 -3.98 4.01 6.72
CA ALA A 29 -2.53 4.20 6.73
C ALA A 29 -2.09 5.36 7.62
N ALA A 30 -2.80 6.50 7.57
CA ALA A 30 -2.53 7.66 8.42
C ALA A 30 -2.74 7.33 9.90
N GLN A 31 -3.82 6.63 10.25
CA GLN A 31 -4.06 6.19 11.63
C GLN A 31 -2.97 5.22 12.10
N PHE A 32 -2.62 4.23 11.27
CA PHE A 32 -1.57 3.26 11.61
C PHE A 32 -0.23 3.96 11.85
N ASN A 33 0.18 4.86 10.95
CA ASN A 33 1.41 5.62 11.10
C ASN A 33 1.38 6.47 12.37
N HIS A 34 0.31 7.22 12.61
CA HIS A 34 0.18 8.07 13.80
C HIS A 34 0.24 7.26 15.10
N THR A 35 -0.55 6.19 15.21
CA THR A 35 -0.61 5.35 16.41
C THR A 35 0.74 4.71 16.73
N ASN A 36 1.53 4.37 15.71
CA ASN A 36 2.82 3.70 15.89
C ASN A 36 4.03 4.64 15.83
N GLY A 37 3.82 5.96 15.72
CA GLY A 37 4.89 6.95 15.60
C GLY A 37 5.74 6.79 14.33
N LEU A 38 5.15 6.28 13.25
CA LEU A 38 5.81 6.07 11.96
C LEU A 38 5.55 7.25 11.03
N THR A 39 6.48 7.49 10.11
CA THR A 39 6.34 8.51 9.06
C THR A 39 5.91 7.93 7.72
N LEU A 40 6.10 6.62 7.51
CA LEU A 40 5.95 5.97 6.22
C LEU A 40 5.78 4.46 6.34
N ILE A 41 4.85 3.91 5.57
CA ILE A 41 4.80 2.49 5.23
C ILE A 41 5.54 2.30 3.90
N SER A 42 6.71 1.65 3.94
CA SER A 42 7.41 1.21 2.74
C SER A 42 7.04 -0.23 2.43
N ARG A 43 6.61 -0.48 1.19
CA ARG A 43 6.14 -1.81 0.76
C ARG A 43 6.47 -2.13 -0.70
N ALA A 44 6.12 -3.33 -1.14
CA ALA A 44 6.27 -3.80 -2.52
C ALA A 44 4.94 -4.39 -3.08
N HIS A 45 4.99 -5.60 -3.64
CA HIS A 45 3.86 -6.44 -4.09
C HIS A 45 3.10 -5.95 -5.34
N GLN A 46 2.69 -4.68 -5.42
CA GLN A 46 2.04 -4.14 -6.61
C GLN A 46 3.07 -3.71 -7.65
N LEU A 47 2.84 -4.10 -8.92
CA LEU A 47 3.56 -3.55 -10.05
C LEU A 47 3.24 -2.06 -10.17
N VAL A 48 4.27 -1.25 -10.30
CA VAL A 48 4.19 0.20 -10.54
C VAL A 48 5.12 0.56 -11.70
N MET A 49 4.64 1.36 -12.64
CA MET A 49 5.32 1.59 -13.92
C MET A 49 6.68 2.26 -13.76
N GLU A 50 6.80 3.23 -12.85
CA GLU A 50 8.03 4.00 -12.62
C GLU A 50 8.98 3.32 -11.60
N GLY A 51 8.74 2.06 -11.25
CA GLY A 51 9.51 1.32 -10.24
C GLY A 51 9.26 1.77 -8.79
N PHE A 52 8.62 2.92 -8.58
CA PHE A 52 8.03 3.29 -7.29
C PHE A 52 6.79 4.18 -7.49
N ASN A 53 5.91 4.21 -6.48
CA ASN A 53 4.76 5.11 -6.45
C ASN A 53 4.47 5.57 -5.02
N TRP A 54 4.23 6.86 -4.84
CA TRP A 54 3.72 7.44 -3.60
C TRP A 54 2.20 7.47 -3.63
N CYS A 55 1.54 7.02 -2.57
CA CYS A 55 0.09 7.13 -2.43
C CYS A 55 -0.29 7.58 -1.01
N GLN A 56 -1.59 7.88 -0.83
CA GLN A 56 -2.20 8.20 0.47
C GLN A 56 -1.48 9.37 1.18
N ASP A 57 -1.34 10.49 0.48
CA ASP A 57 -0.61 11.68 0.94
C ASP A 57 0.80 11.39 1.46
N LYS A 58 1.52 10.53 0.74
CA LYS A 58 2.89 10.09 1.05
C LYS A 58 3.02 9.29 2.35
N ASN A 59 1.91 8.80 2.92
CA ASN A 59 1.96 7.85 4.05
C ASN A 59 2.42 6.46 3.62
N VAL A 60 2.32 6.13 2.32
CA VAL A 60 2.69 4.84 1.76
C VAL A 60 3.52 5.03 0.50
N VAL A 61 4.58 4.23 0.38
CA VAL A 61 5.34 4.07 -0.87
C VAL A 61 5.35 2.61 -1.28
N THR A 62 5.03 2.37 -2.55
CA THR A 62 5.20 1.06 -3.19
C THR A 62 6.46 1.10 -4.02
N VAL A 63 7.39 0.16 -3.80
CA VAL A 63 8.64 0.01 -4.57
C VAL A 63 8.62 -1.34 -5.28
N PHE A 64 8.97 -1.34 -6.56
CA PHE A 64 8.99 -2.51 -7.41
C PHE A 64 10.29 -2.57 -8.22
N SER A 65 11.13 -3.55 -7.93
CA SER A 65 12.52 -3.61 -8.42
C SER A 65 12.75 -4.59 -9.57
N ALA A 66 11.68 -5.11 -10.19
CA ALA A 66 11.76 -6.03 -11.33
C ALA A 66 11.36 -5.32 -12.63
N PRO A 67 12.29 -4.68 -13.36
CA PRO A 67 11.97 -4.00 -14.62
C PRO A 67 11.54 -5.00 -15.69
N ASN A 68 10.70 -4.54 -16.63
CA ASN A 68 10.11 -5.37 -17.70
C ASN A 68 9.47 -6.65 -17.16
N TYR A 69 8.65 -6.47 -16.11
CA TYR A 69 7.91 -7.57 -15.51
C TYR A 69 7.02 -8.24 -16.54
N CYS A 70 7.12 -9.58 -16.58
CA CYS A 70 6.58 -10.48 -17.58
C CYS A 70 5.11 -10.24 -17.94
#